data_AF-A0A950IBB8-F1
#
_entry.id   AF-A0A950IBB8-F1
#
_cell.length_a   1.000
_cell.length_b   1.000
_cell.length_c   1.000
_cell.angle_alpha   90.00
_cell.angle_beta   90.00
_cell.angle_gamma   90.00
#
_symmetry.space_group_name_H-M   'P 1'
#
loop_
_entity.id
_entity.type
_entity.pdbx_description
1 polymer ?
#
loop_
_entity_poly.entity_id
_entity_poly.type
_entity_poly.pdbx_seq_one_letter_code
_entity_poly.pdbx_strand_id
1 'polypeptide(L)'
;MRVDQLVPDAAPPSVNVAPLPISGGAASAFARLVDAAGAILDRADRAEAAFAAHRGGLQEMVVERARADIALQVAATASQRAAQGLATLLGMQL
;
A
#
# COMPACT_ATOMS: atom_id res chain seq x y z
N MET A 1 -23.91 -24.93 32.47
CA MET A 1 -22.95 -25.12 31.35
C MET A 1 -22.23 -23.80 31.13
N ARG A 2 -20.90 -23.78 31.27
CA ARG A 2 -20.05 -22.60 31.01
C ARG A 2 -19.53 -22.71 29.57
N VAL A 3 -19.67 -21.64 28.80
CA VAL A 3 -19.14 -21.53 27.44
C VAL A 3 -17.77 -20.88 27.53
N ASP A 4 -16.72 -21.64 27.22
CA ASP A 4 -15.36 -21.12 27.07
C ASP A 4 -15.24 -20.43 25.71
N GLN A 5 -14.84 -19.15 25.74
CA GLN A 5 -14.64 -18.33 24.56
C GLN A 5 -13.35 -18.76 23.85
N LEU A 6 -13.45 -19.16 22.58
CA LEU A 6 -12.28 -19.41 21.75
C LEU A 6 -11.50 -18.10 21.54
N VAL A 7 -10.36 -17.99 22.21
CA VAL A 7 -9.35 -16.97 21.94
C VAL A 7 -8.52 -17.44 20.73
N PRO A 8 -8.39 -16.64 19.66
CA PRO A 8 -7.51 -17.00 18.55
C PRO A 8 -6.06 -17.04 19.02
N ASP A 9 -5.48 -18.25 19.00
CA ASP A 9 -4.10 -18.55 19.39
C ASP A 9 -3.10 -18.19 18.29
N ALA A 10 -3.08 -16.91 17.92
CA ALA A 10 -2.01 -16.32 17.14
C ALA A 10 -1.95 -14.85 17.50
N ALA A 11 -1.11 -14.52 18.50
CA ALA A 11 -0.57 -13.18 18.58
C ALA A 11 0.04 -12.87 17.20
N PRO A 12 -0.38 -11.80 16.49
CA PRO A 12 0.36 -11.37 15.32
C PRO A 12 1.80 -11.15 15.78
N PRO A 13 2.83 -11.57 15.02
CA PRO A 13 4.19 -11.23 15.38
C PRO A 13 4.20 -9.71 15.58
N SER A 14 4.54 -9.29 16.79
CA SER A 14 4.78 -7.90 17.11
C SER A 14 5.98 -7.50 16.27
N VAL A 15 5.72 -7.12 15.02
CA VAL A 15 6.70 -6.47 14.18
C VAL A 15 7.02 -5.22 14.96
N ASN A 16 8.18 -5.25 15.59
CA ASN A 16 8.75 -4.12 16.30
C ASN A 16 9.11 -3.13 15.19
N VAL A 17 8.09 -2.41 14.69
CA VAL A 17 8.25 -1.29 13.79
C VAL A 17 8.81 -0.19 14.66
N ALA A 18 10.12 -0.29 14.95
CA ALA A 18 10.88 0.85 15.40
C ALA A 18 10.53 2.00 14.44
N PRO A 19 10.15 3.19 14.95
CA PRO A 19 9.85 4.31 14.09
C PRO A 19 11.08 4.56 13.23
N LEU A 20 10.98 4.24 11.93
CA LEU A 20 12.04 4.56 10.99
C LEU A 20 12.23 6.07 11.09
N PRO A 21 13.46 6.58 11.35
CA PRO A 21 13.66 8.01 11.49
C PRO A 21 13.16 8.68 10.22
N ILE A 22 12.11 9.50 10.35
CA ILE A 22 11.54 10.31 9.28
C ILE A 22 12.49 11.50 9.07
N SER A 23 13.74 11.20 8.70
CA SER A 23 14.71 12.19 8.24
C SER A 23 14.49 12.37 6.74
N GLY A 24 13.39 13.04 6.40
CA GLY A 24 13.00 13.32 5.03
C GLY A 24 11.60 13.94 5.04
N GLY A 25 11.49 15.20 4.64
CA GLY A 25 10.22 15.93 4.63
C GLY A 25 9.11 15.19 3.86
N ALA A 26 7.85 15.57 4.10
CA ALA A 26 6.65 14.95 3.51
C ALA A 26 6.72 14.70 1.99
N ALA A 27 7.47 15.52 1.25
CA ALA A 27 7.77 15.31 -0.17
C ALA A 27 8.48 13.97 -0.46
N SER A 28 9.41 13.55 0.42
CA SER A 28 10.12 12.27 0.30
C SER A 28 9.23 11.06 0.61
N ALA A 29 8.24 11.22 1.50
CA ALA A 29 7.29 10.17 1.84
C ALA A 29 6.29 9.94 0.69
N PHE A 30 5.80 11.01 0.05
CA PHE A 30 4.94 10.89 -1.12
C PHE A 30 5.69 10.28 -2.30
N ALA A 31 6.92 10.70 -2.58
CA ALA A 31 7.75 10.11 -3.64
C ALA A 31 7.95 8.60 -3.43
N ARG A 32 8.31 8.18 -2.21
CA ARG A 32 8.44 6.75 -1.87
C ARG A 32 7.13 5.98 -2.03
N LEU A 33 5.98 6.61 -1.75
CA LEU A 33 4.67 6.01 -1.94
C LEU A 33 4.36 5.79 -3.43
N VAL A 34 4.67 6.79 -4.27
CA VAL A 34 4.51 6.68 -5.72
C VAL A 34 5.43 5.60 -6.29
N ASP A 35 6.69 5.56 -5.87
CA ASP A 35 7.65 4.52 -6.29
C ASP A 35 7.17 3.12 -5.87
N ALA A 36 6.68 2.97 -4.64
CA ALA A 36 6.13 1.71 -4.15
C ALA A 36 4.88 1.28 -4.92
N ALA A 37 3.99 2.22 -5.26
CA ALA A 37 2.82 1.94 -6.09
C ALA A 37 3.21 1.47 -7.50
N GLY A 38 4.23 2.11 -8.10
CA GLY A 38 4.80 1.70 -9.39
C GLY A 38 5.34 0.27 -9.35
N ALA A 39 6.14 -0.07 -8.33
CA ALA A 39 6.70 -1.41 -8.18
C ALA A 39 5.63 -2.51 -8.00
N ILE A 40 4.51 -2.20 -7.35
CA ILE A 40 3.38 -3.12 -7.19
C ILE A 40 2.65 -3.31 -8.53
N LEU A 41 2.42 -2.24 -9.28
CA LEU A 41 1.80 -2.31 -10.61
C LEU A 41 2.64 -3.13 -11.59
N ASP A 42 3.95 -2.91 -11.63
CA ASP A 42 4.88 -3.70 -12.46
C ASP A 42 4.91 -5.19 -12.08
N ARG A 43 4.65 -5.51 -10.81
CA ARG A 43 4.55 -6.90 -10.35
C ARG A 43 3.24 -7.53 -10.79
N ALA A 44 2.13 -6.80 -10.70
CA ALA A 44 0.83 -7.25 -11.18
C ALA A 44 0.85 -7.51 -12.69
N ASP A 45 1.45 -6.62 -13.48
CA ASP A 45 1.56 -6.78 -14.94
C ASP A 45 2.38 -8.02 -15.32
N ARG A 46 3.50 -8.26 -14.61
CA ARG A 46 4.29 -9.49 -14.80
C ARG A 46 3.53 -10.77 -14.43
N ALA A 47 2.75 -10.74 -13.34
CA ALA A 47 1.94 -11.88 -12.94
C ALA A 47 0.81 -12.18 -13.95
N GLU A 48 0.19 -11.13 -14.49
CA GLU A 48 -0.81 -11.22 -15.55
C GLU A 48 -0.21 -11.78 -16.85
N ALA A 49 0.96 -11.28 -17.27
CA ALA A 49 1.68 -11.80 -18.43
C ALA A 49 2.11 -13.28 -18.25
N ALA A 50 2.52 -13.67 -17.04
CA ALA A 50 2.87 -15.06 -16.75
C ALA A 50 1.65 -16.00 -16.80
N PHE A 51 0.50 -15.55 -16.30
CA PHE A 51 -0.76 -16.28 -16.40
C PHE A 51 -1.23 -16.39 -17.86
N ALA A 52 -1.19 -15.30 -18.63
CA ALA A 52 -1.54 -15.28 -20.05
C ALA A 52 -0.65 -16.22 -20.88
N ALA A 53 0.62 -16.36 -20.51
CA ALA A 53 1.56 -17.31 -21.10
C ALA A 53 1.41 -18.76 -20.59
N HIS A 54 0.39 -19.05 -19.78
CA HIS A 54 0.13 -20.34 -19.12
C HIS A 54 1.30 -20.86 -18.26
N ARG A 55 2.16 -19.95 -17.77
CA ARG A 55 3.31 -20.25 -16.90
C ARG A 55 3.10 -19.83 -15.45
N GLY A 56 2.00 -19.13 -15.14
CA GLY A 56 1.64 -18.64 -13.82
C GLY A 56 0.29 -19.16 -13.33
N GLY A 57 0.06 -19.08 -12.02
CA GLY A 57 -1.18 -19.50 -11.39
C GLY A 57 -2.24 -18.39 -11.34
N LEU A 58 -3.51 -18.75 -11.51
CA LEU A 58 -4.63 -17.81 -11.42
C LEU A 58 -4.73 -17.14 -10.04
N GLN A 59 -4.41 -17.88 -8.96
CA GLN A 59 -4.40 -17.34 -7.59
C GLN A 59 -3.36 -16.22 -7.42
N GLU A 60 -2.16 -16.40 -7.96
CA GLU A 60 -1.09 -15.41 -7.87
C GLU A 60 -1.45 -14.15 -8.67
N MET A 61 -1.96 -14.32 -9.89
CA MET A 61 -2.46 -13.20 -10.70
C MET A 61 -3.53 -12.38 -9.97
N VAL A 62 -4.54 -13.04 -9.39
CA VAL A 62 -5.63 -12.36 -8.67
C VAL A 62 -5.11 -11.62 -7.43
N VAL A 63 -4.18 -12.21 -6.68
CA VAL A 63 -3.59 -11.56 -5.50
C VAL A 63 -2.77 -10.33 -5.88
N GLU A 64 -1.95 -10.42 -6.93
CA GLU A 64 -1.17 -9.26 -7.38
C GLU A 64 -2.06 -8.17 -7.97
N ARG A 65 -3.15 -8.53 -8.66
CA ARG A 65 -4.17 -7.57 -9.11
C ARG A 65 -4.84 -6.85 -7.95
N ALA A 66 -5.27 -7.58 -6.93
CA ALA A 66 -5.88 -6.99 -5.74
C ALA A 66 -4.89 -6.06 -5.00
N ARG A 67 -3.60 -6.40 -4.96
CA ARG A 67 -2.55 -5.53 -4.39
C ARG A 67 -2.37 -4.25 -5.19
N ALA A 68 -2.39 -4.33 -6.51
CA ALA A 68 -2.35 -3.15 -7.39
C ALA A 68 -3.54 -2.23 -7.17
N ASP A 69 -4.76 -2.78 -7.03
CA ASP A 69 -5.96 -1.98 -6.78
C ASP A 69 -5.88 -1.24 -5.44
N ILE A 70 -5.39 -1.91 -4.38
CA ILE A 70 -5.17 -1.28 -3.08
C ILE A 70 -4.10 -0.18 -3.19
N ALA A 71 -3.00 -0.44 -3.88
CA ALA A 71 -1.94 0.55 -4.08
C ALA A 71 -2.46 1.81 -4.78
N LEU A 72 -3.31 1.66 -5.80
CA LEU A 72 -3.96 2.77 -6.49
C LEU A 72 -4.90 3.56 -5.57
N GLN A 73 -5.70 2.90 -4.73
CA GLN A 73 -6.58 3.59 -3.77
C GLN A 73 -5.78 4.40 -2.74
N VAL A 74 -4.68 3.84 -2.25
CA VAL A 74 -3.77 4.54 -1.31
C VAL A 74 -3.11 5.74 -2.00
N ALA A 75 -2.62 5.57 -3.23
CA ALA A 75 -2.02 6.65 -4.01
C ALA A 75 -3.01 7.78 -4.31
N ALA A 76 -4.25 7.46 -4.66
CA ALA A 76 -5.31 8.45 -4.86
C ALA A 76 -5.58 9.27 -3.59
N THR A 77 -5.71 8.57 -2.44
CA THR A 77 -5.93 9.22 -1.14
C THR A 77 -4.74 10.10 -0.73
N ALA A 78 -3.51 9.62 -0.94
CA ALA A 78 -2.30 10.38 -0.65
C ALA A 78 -2.20 11.64 -1.54
N SER A 79 -2.56 11.53 -2.82
CA SER A 79 -2.57 12.64 -3.77
C SER A 79 -3.60 13.71 -3.39
N GLN A 80 -4.79 13.31 -2.94
CA GLN A 80 -5.81 14.24 -2.43
C GLN A 80 -5.30 15.01 -1.19
N ARG A 81 -4.66 14.31 -0.25
CA ARG A 81 -4.08 14.93 0.94
C ARG A 81 -2.95 15.90 0.58
N ALA A 82 -2.09 15.55 -0.38
CA ALA A 82 -1.04 16.43 -0.87
C ALA A 82 -1.61 17.70 -1.53
N ALA A 83 -2.66 17.56 -2.35
CA ALA A 83 -3.34 18.69 -2.98
C ALA A 83 -3.98 19.63 -1.94
N GLN A 84 -4.62 19.09 -0.91
CA GLN A 84 -5.15 19.87 0.21
C GLN A 84 -4.04 20.64 0.95
N GLY A 85 -2.92 19.97 1.24
CA GLY A 85 -1.77 20.60 1.90
C GLY A 85 -1.17 21.75 1.07
N LEU A 86 -1.05 21.56 -0.25
CA LEU A 86 -0.61 22.61 -1.17
C LEU A 86 -1.61 23.77 -1.17
N ALA A 87 -2.91 23.50 -1.27
CA ALA A 87 -3.93 24.55 -1.23
C ALA A 87 -3.90 25.37 0.06
N THR A 88 -3.64 24.74 1.21
CA THR A 88 -3.47 25.45 2.49
C THR A 88 -2.22 26.34 2.47
N LEU A 89 -1.09 25.84 1.97
CA LEU A 89 0.16 26.63 1.90
C LEU A 89 0.04 27.84 0.95
N LEU A 90 -0.57 27.65 -0.22
CA LEU A 90 -0.80 28.73 -1.18
C LEU A 90 -1.87 29.72 -0.69
N GLY A 91 -2.92 29.23 -0.02
CA GLY A 91 -3.97 30.08 0.56
C GLY A 91 -3.52 30.92 1.75
N MET A 92 -2.44 30.52 2.44
CA MET A 92 -1.82 31.33 3.50
C MET A 92 -0.90 32.44 2.98
N GLN A 93 -0.55 32.44 1.69
CA GLN A 93 0.34 33.43 1.08
C GLN A 93 -0.40 34.60 0.40
N LEU A 94 -1.73 34.52 0.30
CA LEU A 94 -2.62 35.59 -0.18
C LEU A 94 -3.29 36.29 1.02
#